data_AF-A0A3B9AQ99-F1
#
_entry.id   AF-A0A3B9AQ99-F1
#
_cell.length_a   1.000
_cell.length_b   1.000
_cell.length_c   1.000
_cell.angle_alpha   90.00
_cell.angle_beta   90.00
_cell.angle_gamma   90.00
#
_symmetry.space_group_name_H-M   'P 1'
#
loop_
_entity.id
_entity.type
_entity.pdbx_description
1 polymer ?
#
loop_
_entity_poly.entity_id
_entity_poly.type
_entity_poly.pdbx_seq_one_letter_code
_entity_poly.pdbx_strand_id
1 'polypeptide(L)'
;MKHLLTSLFCLLSFGAALAQANVQVLSKSRNETLLKLELGNIHKSTVSTPNGDALVIGMDNGTPLLEAGAPDVPKFATTLMIPNTGNMAVEIVSSEYTDYANVRVAPSKGNLMRNVDPAAIPYRYGADYERNTFFPGKLASLNQPFIMRDVRGQALWIYPVQYNAVTKTLRVYQNITVRVHHIGGQGENEAVSGRERVINTAFRQLYQKLFLNFDEQFLTQTRSNEDPAKMLVIAKDDLIPGLESYVAWKRQMGIHTTIVPTSEIGSAPAEVFAYVQNYYNENQISYLLLVGNEDAITPMVRPGSNYSCDNCLGYMEGNDHYPEIFVG
;
A
#
# COMPACT_ATOMS: atom_id res chain seq x y z
N MET A 1 54.58 46.79 17.91
CA MET A 1 54.21 45.80 18.95
C MET A 1 52.77 46.05 19.38
N LYS A 2 51.85 45.18 18.94
CA LYS A 2 50.61 44.77 19.64
C LYS A 2 49.85 43.85 18.69
N HIS A 3 49.99 42.55 18.93
CA HIS A 3 49.27 41.50 18.22
C HIS A 3 47.80 41.54 18.63
N LEU A 4 46.89 41.56 17.64
CA LEU A 4 45.46 41.36 17.86
C LEU A 4 45.15 39.90 17.48
N LEU A 5 45.01 39.04 18.49
CA LEU A 5 44.51 37.67 18.32
C LEU A 5 43.01 37.73 18.07
N THR A 6 42.57 37.40 16.85
CA THR A 6 41.19 37.05 16.55
C THR A 6 40.97 35.58 16.86
N SER A 7 40.29 35.29 17.97
CA SER A 7 39.80 33.95 18.30
C SER A 7 38.53 33.67 17.49
N LEU A 8 38.61 32.71 16.57
CA LEU A 8 37.48 32.22 15.78
C LEU A 8 36.77 31.14 16.59
N PHE A 9 35.64 31.49 17.21
CA PHE A 9 34.78 30.54 17.92
C PHE A 9 34.01 29.71 16.89
N CYS A 10 34.47 28.48 16.63
CA CYS A 10 33.78 27.53 15.77
C CYS A 10 32.61 26.92 16.57
N LEU A 11 31.41 27.46 16.40
CA LEU A 11 30.17 26.85 16.87
C LEU A 11 29.88 25.61 16.03
N LEU A 12 30.29 24.43 16.52
CA LEU A 12 29.76 23.15 16.06
C LEU A 12 28.29 23.07 16.49
N SER A 13 27.39 23.41 15.57
CA SER A 13 25.98 23.06 15.67
C SER A 13 25.85 21.54 15.57
N PHE A 14 25.63 20.89 16.72
CA PHE A 14 25.12 19.53 16.76
C PHE A 14 23.73 19.54 16.11
N GLY A 15 23.65 19.11 14.85
CA GLY A 15 22.38 18.77 14.22
C GLY A 15 21.82 17.56 14.94
N ALA A 16 20.72 17.72 15.66
CA ALA A 16 19.94 16.57 16.11
C ALA A 16 19.48 15.82 14.85
N ALA A 17 20.02 14.62 14.62
CA ALA A 17 19.49 13.73 13.61
C ALA A 17 18.02 13.49 13.97
N LEU A 18 17.11 13.91 13.09
CA LEU A 18 15.70 13.60 13.23
C LEU A 18 15.58 12.07 13.18
N ALA A 19 15.24 11.46 14.31
CA ALA A 19 14.99 10.03 14.39
C ALA A 19 13.72 9.72 13.58
N GLN A 20 13.89 9.11 12.41
CA GLN A 20 12.81 8.65 11.55
C GLN A 20 12.30 7.29 12.06
N ALA A 21 11.00 7.04 11.94
CA ALA A 21 10.47 5.70 12.19
C ALA A 21 11.14 4.68 11.24
N ASN A 22 11.75 3.65 11.84
CA ASN A 22 12.48 2.62 11.13
C ASN A 22 11.74 1.28 11.30
N VAL A 23 11.62 0.53 10.21
CA VAL A 23 11.12 -0.85 10.26
C VAL A 23 12.17 -1.77 9.72
N GLN A 24 12.56 -2.74 10.55
CA GLN A 24 13.55 -3.74 10.23
C GLN A 24 12.91 -5.13 10.20
N VAL A 25 13.19 -5.89 9.15
CA VAL A 25 12.94 -7.33 9.13
C VAL A 25 14.07 -8.01 9.90
N LEU A 26 13.75 -8.61 11.04
CA LEU A 26 14.72 -9.31 11.90
C LEU A 26 15.01 -10.72 11.37
N SER A 27 13.97 -11.41 10.91
CA SER A 27 14.07 -12.69 10.22
C SER A 27 12.90 -12.87 9.26
N LYS A 28 13.13 -13.65 8.21
CA LYS A 28 12.10 -14.01 7.24
C LYS A 28 12.31 -15.42 6.73
N SER A 29 11.21 -16.10 6.48
CA SER A 29 11.10 -17.37 5.77
C SER A 29 9.79 -17.36 4.98
N ARG A 30 9.54 -18.40 4.17
CA ARG A 30 8.29 -18.52 3.43
C ARG A 30 7.05 -18.49 4.35
N ASN A 31 7.17 -19.00 5.58
CA ASN A 31 6.05 -19.20 6.50
C ASN A 31 6.04 -18.22 7.68
N GLU A 32 7.04 -17.35 7.79
CA GLU A 32 7.20 -16.47 8.96
C GLU A 32 7.97 -15.21 8.61
N THR A 33 7.55 -14.08 9.15
CA THR A 33 8.32 -12.84 9.16
C THR A 33 8.29 -12.23 10.56
N LEU A 34 9.49 -12.00 11.11
CA LEU A 34 9.69 -11.26 12.34
C LEU A 34 10.17 -9.86 12.00
N LEU A 35 9.47 -8.84 12.48
CA LEU A 35 9.76 -7.44 12.19
C LEU A 35 9.75 -6.61 13.46
N LYS A 36 10.59 -5.58 13.48
CA LYS A 36 10.67 -4.60 14.55
C LYS A 36 10.35 -3.22 13.98
N LEU A 37 9.35 -2.58 14.54
CA LEU A 37 9.08 -1.15 14.36
C LEU A 37 9.77 -0.41 15.50
N GLU A 38 10.72 0.45 15.16
CA GLU A 38 11.29 1.45 16.05
C GLU A 38 10.66 2.80 15.69
N LEU A 39 9.82 3.31 16.59
CA LEU A 39 9.17 4.58 16.38
C LEU A 39 10.18 5.70 16.57
N GLY A 40 10.32 6.52 15.54
CA GLY A 40 11.05 7.77 15.62
C GLY A 40 10.26 8.83 16.39
N ASN A 41 10.40 10.08 15.99
CA ASN A 41 9.63 11.16 16.61
C ASN A 41 8.16 11.14 16.16
N ILE A 42 7.26 11.47 17.09
CA ILE A 42 5.87 11.80 16.76
C ILE A 42 5.75 13.28 16.45
N HIS A 43 4.97 13.59 15.42
CA HIS A 43 4.60 14.95 15.04
C HIS A 43 3.31 15.35 15.74
N LYS A 44 3.20 16.61 16.16
CA LYS A 44 2.03 17.14 16.84
C LYS A 44 1.63 18.45 16.19
N SER A 45 0.38 18.59 15.77
CA SER A 45 -0.17 19.86 15.32
C SER A 45 -1.40 20.24 16.15
N THR A 46 -1.44 21.47 16.62
CA THR A 46 -2.56 21.98 17.42
C THR A 46 -3.70 22.41 16.51
N VAL A 47 -4.93 22.02 16.86
CA VAL A 47 -6.16 22.37 16.15
C VAL A 47 -7.23 22.82 17.14
N SER A 48 -8.08 23.76 16.70
CA SER A 48 -9.23 24.20 17.49
C SER A 48 -10.41 23.24 17.27
N THR A 49 -10.98 22.73 18.35
CA THR A 49 -12.15 21.85 18.34
C THR A 49 -13.27 22.40 19.22
N PRO A 50 -14.51 21.89 19.14
CA PRO A 50 -15.59 22.29 20.05
C PRO A 50 -15.27 22.11 21.54
N ASN A 51 -14.34 21.20 21.89
CA ASN A 51 -13.90 20.95 23.27
C ASN A 51 -12.62 21.73 23.64
N GLY A 52 -12.29 22.78 22.87
CA GLY A 52 -11.06 23.55 22.98
C GLY A 52 -9.91 22.98 22.14
N ASP A 53 -8.70 23.46 22.41
CA ASP A 53 -7.51 23.05 21.67
C ASP A 53 -7.18 21.57 21.92
N ALA A 54 -6.86 20.87 20.83
CA ALA A 54 -6.46 19.47 20.81
C ALA A 54 -5.31 19.26 19.81
N LEU A 55 -4.69 18.08 19.86
CA LEU A 55 -3.56 17.70 19.03
C LEU A 55 -3.97 16.68 17.98
N VAL A 56 -3.55 16.89 16.74
CA VAL A 56 -3.47 15.83 15.73
C VAL A 56 -2.08 15.19 15.84
N ILE A 57 -2.05 13.87 15.96
CA ILE A 57 -0.81 13.11 16.14
C ILE A 57 -0.40 12.47 14.82
N GLY A 58 0.85 12.67 14.42
CA GLY A 58 1.47 12.04 13.25
C GLY A 58 2.75 11.30 13.62
N MET A 59 3.28 10.53 12.69
CA MET A 59 4.60 9.90 12.76
C MET A 59 5.19 9.80 11.35
N ASP A 60 6.50 9.68 11.24
CA ASP A 60 7.14 9.42 9.95
C ASP A 60 6.68 8.08 9.38
N ASN A 61 6.41 8.05 8.07
CA ASN A 61 5.86 6.89 7.34
C ASN A 61 4.54 6.35 7.93
N GLY A 62 3.86 7.13 8.78
CA GLY A 62 2.56 6.80 9.35
C GLY A 62 1.41 7.29 8.48
N THR A 63 0.28 6.62 8.59
CA THR A 63 -0.98 7.00 7.96
C THR A 63 -2.09 7.05 9.00
N PRO A 64 -3.12 7.90 8.83
CA PRO A 64 -4.25 7.94 9.76
C PRO A 64 -5.12 6.66 9.66
N LEU A 65 -5.94 6.43 10.68
CA LEU A 65 -6.97 5.36 10.64
C LEU A 65 -8.17 5.73 9.78
N LEU A 66 -8.47 7.04 9.67
CA LEU A 66 -9.63 7.59 8.95
C LEU A 66 -10.98 7.13 9.53
N GLU A 67 -11.03 6.88 10.84
CA GLU A 67 -12.25 6.53 11.57
C GLU A 67 -12.93 7.79 12.12
N ALA A 68 -13.95 8.27 11.41
CA ALA A 68 -14.63 9.52 11.74
C ALA A 68 -15.13 9.53 13.19
N GLY A 69 -14.72 10.55 13.95
CA GLY A 69 -15.11 10.73 15.35
C GLY A 69 -14.29 9.97 16.38
N ALA A 70 -13.48 8.99 15.98
CA ALA A 70 -12.52 8.32 16.85
C ALA A 70 -11.26 9.19 17.04
N PRO A 71 -10.44 8.96 18.09
CA PRO A 71 -9.16 9.65 18.24
C PRO A 71 -8.25 9.52 17.02
N ASP A 72 -7.72 10.64 16.52
CA ASP A 72 -6.86 10.67 15.33
C ASP A 72 -5.42 10.28 15.71
N VAL A 73 -5.14 8.98 15.67
CA VAL A 73 -3.83 8.39 15.95
C VAL A 73 -3.28 7.68 14.70
N PRO A 74 -1.96 7.70 14.47
CA PRO A 74 -1.38 7.10 13.27
C PRO A 74 -1.20 5.59 13.40
N LYS A 75 -1.15 4.93 12.24
CA LYS A 75 -0.68 3.56 12.06
C LYS A 75 0.52 3.51 11.11
N PHE A 76 1.38 2.54 11.30
CA PHE A 76 2.32 2.10 10.26
C PHE A 76 1.66 0.99 9.44
N ALA A 77 1.70 1.10 8.11
CA ALA A 77 1.12 0.12 7.21
C ALA A 77 2.19 -0.40 6.25
N THR A 78 2.28 -1.72 6.12
CA THR A 78 3.18 -2.39 5.19
C THR A 78 2.54 -3.63 4.62
N THR A 79 3.23 -4.28 3.68
CA THR A 79 2.75 -5.47 2.99
C THR A 79 3.80 -6.56 3.08
N LEU A 80 3.34 -7.79 3.33
CA LEU A 80 4.19 -8.96 3.42
C LEU A 80 3.81 -9.97 2.34
N MET A 81 4.80 -10.62 1.74
CA MET A 81 4.62 -11.87 0.99
C MET A 81 4.28 -12.96 2.00
N ILE A 82 3.25 -13.75 1.69
CA ILE A 82 2.80 -14.87 2.53
C ILE A 82 2.72 -16.16 1.68
N PRO A 83 2.63 -17.35 2.30
CA PRO A 83 2.40 -18.58 1.56
C PRO A 83 1.15 -18.51 0.67
N ASN A 84 1.22 -19.22 -0.46
CA ASN A 84 0.12 -19.28 -1.44
C ASN A 84 -1.20 -19.81 -0.83
N THR A 85 -1.12 -20.64 0.21
CA THR A 85 -2.27 -21.27 0.86
C THR A 85 -2.21 -21.08 2.37
N GLY A 86 -3.35 -21.23 3.02
CA GLY A 86 -3.50 -21.23 4.47
C GLY A 86 -3.59 -19.85 5.10
N ASN A 87 -3.88 -19.87 6.40
CA ASN A 87 -4.11 -18.68 7.20
C ASN A 87 -2.81 -18.16 7.81
N MET A 88 -2.78 -16.86 8.03
CA MET A 88 -1.71 -16.16 8.73
C MET A 88 -2.23 -15.62 10.06
N ALA A 89 -1.37 -15.60 11.06
CA ALA A 89 -1.60 -14.96 12.34
C ALA A 89 -0.54 -13.89 12.61
N VAL A 90 -0.89 -12.94 13.46
CA VAL A 90 0.00 -11.89 13.94
C VAL A 90 0.07 -11.91 15.46
N GLU A 91 1.27 -11.88 16.01
CA GLU A 91 1.53 -11.84 17.45
C GLU A 91 2.52 -10.74 17.81
N ILE A 92 2.33 -10.14 18.99
CA ILE A 92 3.26 -9.17 19.55
C ILE A 92 4.29 -9.94 20.39
N VAL A 93 5.54 -9.94 19.94
CA VAL A 93 6.63 -10.63 20.63
C VAL A 93 7.16 -9.79 21.78
N SER A 94 7.31 -8.48 21.56
CA SER A 94 7.70 -7.53 22.58
C SER A 94 7.22 -6.14 22.23
N SER A 95 7.02 -5.30 23.26
CA SER A 95 6.71 -3.89 23.07
C SER A 95 7.17 -3.07 24.25
N GLU A 96 7.56 -1.83 24.00
CA GLU A 96 8.03 -0.87 25.00
C GLU A 96 7.33 0.46 24.74
N TYR A 97 6.82 1.10 25.80
CA TYR A 97 6.03 2.31 25.68
C TYR A 97 6.31 3.33 26.79
N THR A 98 5.92 4.56 26.49
CA THR A 98 5.88 5.70 27.42
C THR A 98 4.48 6.30 27.41
N ASP A 99 3.94 6.57 28.59
CA ASP A 99 2.64 7.23 28.77
C ASP A 99 2.83 8.73 28.98
N TYR A 100 2.09 9.53 28.22
CA TYR A 100 2.01 10.98 28.34
C TYR A 100 0.62 11.37 28.86
N ALA A 101 0.57 11.92 30.07
CA ALA A 101 -0.67 12.34 30.71
C ALA A 101 -1.16 13.71 30.20
N ASN A 102 -2.45 13.99 30.42
CA ASN A 102 -3.11 15.25 30.11
C ASN A 102 -3.02 15.68 28.64
N VAL A 103 -2.94 14.71 27.72
CA VAL A 103 -2.95 14.96 26.28
C VAL A 103 -4.40 15.00 25.79
N ARG A 104 -4.74 15.99 24.96
CA ARG A 104 -6.02 16.04 24.24
C ARG A 104 -5.78 15.74 22.78
N VAL A 105 -6.19 14.56 22.31
CA VAL A 105 -6.13 14.20 20.89
C VAL A 105 -7.41 14.66 20.20
N ALA A 106 -7.29 15.19 18.97
CA ALA A 106 -8.42 15.60 18.16
C ALA A 106 -9.11 14.38 17.53
N PRO A 107 -10.43 14.41 17.26
CA PRO A 107 -11.09 13.33 16.56
C PRO A 107 -10.75 13.35 15.07
N SER A 108 -10.67 12.20 14.43
CA SER A 108 -10.47 12.11 12.99
C SER A 108 -11.70 12.63 12.27
N LYS A 109 -11.49 13.36 11.17
CA LYS A 109 -12.59 13.78 10.27
C LYS A 109 -13.04 12.64 9.34
N GLY A 110 -12.34 11.51 9.37
CA GLY A 110 -12.59 10.37 8.51
C GLY A 110 -12.05 10.58 7.08
N ASN A 111 -12.55 9.77 6.15
CA ASN A 111 -12.19 9.88 4.74
C ASN A 111 -12.93 11.06 4.08
N LEU A 112 -12.18 12.08 3.64
CA LEU A 112 -12.71 13.24 2.95
C LEU A 112 -12.51 13.12 1.43
N MET A 113 -13.55 13.44 0.66
CA MET A 113 -13.45 13.48 -0.80
C MET A 113 -12.66 14.71 -1.27
N ARG A 114 -12.02 14.61 -2.44
CA ARG A 114 -11.19 15.70 -3.01
C ARG A 114 -11.96 16.98 -3.34
N ASN A 115 -13.28 16.88 -3.51
CA ASN A 115 -14.17 18.02 -3.77
C ASN A 115 -14.69 18.68 -2.48
N VAL A 116 -14.22 18.24 -1.31
CA VAL A 116 -14.59 18.80 0.00
C VAL A 116 -13.40 19.56 0.55
N ASP A 117 -13.61 20.82 0.95
CA ASP A 117 -12.62 21.59 1.70
C ASP A 117 -12.49 21.01 3.13
N PRO A 118 -11.32 20.46 3.51
CA PRO A 118 -11.11 19.91 4.85
C PRO A 118 -11.28 20.93 5.98
N ALA A 119 -11.07 22.23 5.72
CA ALA A 119 -11.22 23.28 6.71
C ALA A 119 -12.70 23.53 7.06
N ALA A 120 -13.61 23.32 6.10
CA ALA A 120 -15.05 23.50 6.29
C ALA A 120 -15.70 22.37 7.10
N ILE A 121 -15.04 21.22 7.25
CA ILE A 121 -15.57 20.08 8.00
C ILE A 121 -15.24 20.22 9.50
N PRO A 122 -16.25 20.33 10.39
CA PRO A 122 -15.99 20.48 11.82
C PRO A 122 -15.52 19.17 12.46
N TYR A 123 -14.73 19.28 13.53
CA TYR A 123 -14.41 18.15 14.40
C TYR A 123 -15.67 17.67 15.15
N ARG A 124 -15.90 16.36 15.18
CA ARG A 124 -17.00 15.71 15.92
C ARG A 124 -16.42 14.61 16.80
N TYR A 125 -16.80 14.57 18.07
CA TYR A 125 -16.34 13.54 19.00
C TYR A 125 -17.30 12.35 18.98
N GLY A 126 -16.78 11.15 18.74
CA GLY A 126 -17.54 9.90 18.71
C GLY A 126 -17.50 9.14 20.04
N ALA A 127 -18.14 7.97 20.05
CA ALA A 127 -18.30 7.13 21.26
C ALA A 127 -16.97 6.68 21.89
N ASP A 128 -15.88 6.60 21.13
CA ASP A 128 -14.55 6.24 21.67
C ASP A 128 -14.00 7.26 22.66
N TYR A 129 -14.51 8.49 22.67
CA TYR A 129 -14.13 9.49 23.67
C TYR A 129 -14.79 9.30 25.04
N GLU A 130 -15.83 8.47 25.11
CA GLU A 130 -16.60 8.19 26.33
C GLU A 130 -16.16 6.87 26.99
N ARG A 131 -15.33 6.08 26.31
CA ARG A 131 -14.87 4.77 26.79
C ARG A 131 -13.53 4.90 27.50
N ASN A 132 -13.46 4.39 28.74
CA ASN A 132 -12.21 4.31 29.49
C ASN A 132 -11.35 3.11 29.03
N THR A 133 -10.93 3.15 27.77
CA THR A 133 -10.05 2.14 27.15
C THR A 133 -9.08 2.84 26.21
N PHE A 134 -7.96 2.18 25.89
CA PHE A 134 -7.08 2.64 24.83
C PHE A 134 -7.67 2.33 23.46
N PHE A 135 -7.63 3.31 22.56
CA PHE A 135 -7.97 3.20 21.15
C PHE A 135 -6.69 3.26 20.29
N PRO A 136 -6.53 2.43 19.25
CA PRO A 136 -7.44 1.38 18.77
C PRO A 136 -7.45 0.08 19.61
N GLY A 137 -6.64 -0.02 20.65
CA GLY A 137 -6.58 -1.13 21.61
C GLY A 137 -5.65 -2.26 21.19
N LYS A 138 -5.71 -2.70 19.93
CA LYS A 138 -4.76 -3.67 19.34
C LYS A 138 -3.47 -2.98 18.88
N LEU A 139 -2.34 -3.70 18.94
CA LEU A 139 -1.02 -3.19 18.51
C LEU A 139 -0.63 -3.60 17.08
N ALA A 140 -1.23 -4.66 16.55
CA ALA A 140 -1.08 -5.03 15.14
C ALA A 140 -2.34 -5.74 14.64
N SER A 141 -2.57 -5.71 13.32
CA SER A 141 -3.54 -6.56 12.65
C SER A 141 -3.14 -6.86 11.22
N LEU A 142 -3.59 -8.01 10.73
CA LEU A 142 -3.54 -8.37 9.32
C LEU A 142 -4.86 -8.00 8.64
N ASN A 143 -4.79 -7.52 7.40
CA ASN A 143 -5.94 -7.27 6.56
C ASN A 143 -6.19 -8.48 5.63
N GLN A 144 -7.18 -8.38 4.74
CA GLN A 144 -7.48 -9.45 3.78
C GLN A 144 -6.28 -9.74 2.88
N PRO A 145 -5.93 -11.02 2.65
CA PRO A 145 -4.94 -11.41 1.66
C PRO A 145 -5.38 -11.02 0.24
N PHE A 146 -4.40 -10.68 -0.58
CA PHE A 146 -4.59 -10.39 -2.00
C PHE A 146 -3.65 -11.23 -2.86
N ILE A 147 -3.99 -11.38 -4.13
CA ILE A 147 -3.11 -11.93 -5.14
C ILE A 147 -2.59 -10.76 -5.96
N MET A 148 -1.30 -10.75 -6.21
CA MET A 148 -0.69 -9.88 -7.20
C MET A 148 0.10 -10.79 -8.11
N ARG A 149 -0.58 -11.27 -9.15
CA ARG A 149 -0.03 -12.19 -10.16
C ARG A 149 0.63 -13.42 -9.52
N ASP A 150 1.94 -13.41 -9.34
CA ASP A 150 2.70 -14.59 -8.92
C ASP A 150 2.76 -14.76 -7.39
N VAL A 151 2.31 -13.75 -6.64
CA VAL A 151 2.55 -13.64 -5.21
C VAL A 151 1.25 -13.40 -4.47
N ARG A 152 1.02 -14.17 -3.40
CA ARG A 152 -0.01 -13.87 -2.40
C ARG A 152 0.56 -12.91 -1.35
N GLY A 153 -0.07 -11.76 -1.21
CA GLY A 153 0.32 -10.70 -0.28
C GLY A 153 -0.69 -10.53 0.84
N GLN A 154 -0.26 -9.96 1.95
CA GLN A 154 -1.17 -9.53 3.01
C GLN A 154 -0.66 -8.26 3.68
N ALA A 155 -1.54 -7.28 3.86
CA ALA A 155 -1.19 -6.04 4.54
C ALA A 155 -1.15 -6.24 6.06
N LEU A 156 -0.12 -5.67 6.68
CA LEU A 156 0.08 -5.60 8.12
C LEU A 156 -0.03 -4.14 8.57
N TRP A 157 -0.90 -3.88 9.54
CA TRP A 157 -0.98 -2.61 10.24
C TRP A 157 -0.42 -2.75 11.64
N ILE A 158 0.38 -1.78 12.06
CA ILE A 158 0.95 -1.67 13.42
C ILE A 158 0.50 -0.33 14.00
N TYR A 159 0.09 -0.33 15.26
CA TYR A 159 -0.54 0.81 15.94
C TYR A 159 0.34 1.30 17.10
N PRO A 160 1.43 2.03 16.82
CA PRO A 160 2.41 2.43 17.83
C PRO A 160 1.92 3.56 18.73
N VAL A 161 0.79 4.19 18.42
CA VAL A 161 0.20 5.25 19.24
C VAL A 161 -1.20 4.81 19.66
N GLN A 162 -1.44 4.82 20.97
CA GLN A 162 -2.69 4.46 21.59
C GLN A 162 -3.18 5.63 22.45
N TYR A 163 -4.48 5.87 22.49
CA TYR A 163 -5.04 6.97 23.27
C TYR A 163 -6.23 6.53 24.09
N ASN A 164 -6.22 6.86 25.38
CA ASN A 164 -7.38 6.76 26.26
C ASN A 164 -7.93 8.18 26.51
N ALA A 165 -9.14 8.43 25.99
CA ALA A 165 -9.76 9.74 26.04
C ALA A 165 -10.28 10.14 27.42
N VAL A 166 -10.72 9.17 28.23
CA VAL A 166 -11.24 9.41 29.58
C VAL A 166 -10.11 9.80 30.53
N THR A 167 -9.00 9.06 30.50
CA THR A 167 -7.81 9.36 31.31
C THR A 167 -6.89 10.40 30.69
N LYS A 168 -7.17 10.84 29.45
CA LYS A 168 -6.35 11.77 28.66
C LYS A 168 -4.89 11.32 28.58
N THR A 169 -4.69 10.01 28.38
CA THR A 169 -3.37 9.37 28.35
C THR A 169 -3.04 8.95 26.92
N LEU A 170 -1.98 9.52 26.38
CA LEU A 170 -1.38 9.10 25.11
C LEU A 170 -0.25 8.12 25.40
N ARG A 171 -0.40 6.87 24.97
CA ARG A 171 0.63 5.85 25.06
C ARG A 171 1.35 5.74 23.73
N VAL A 172 2.65 5.93 23.75
CA VAL A 172 3.50 5.85 22.55
C VAL A 172 4.45 4.69 22.74
N TYR A 173 4.39 3.72 21.83
CA TYR A 173 5.29 2.58 21.80
C TYR A 173 6.56 2.96 21.05
N GLN A 174 7.70 2.99 21.75
CA GLN A 174 9.01 3.25 21.14
C GLN A 174 9.43 2.06 20.27
N ASN A 175 9.13 0.84 20.72
CA ASN A 175 9.49 -0.39 20.05
C ASN A 175 8.29 -1.34 20.01
N ILE A 176 8.03 -1.95 18.86
CA ILE A 176 7.09 -3.08 18.73
C ILE A 176 7.75 -4.15 17.86
N THR A 177 7.95 -5.34 18.42
CA THR A 177 8.35 -6.53 17.67
C THR A 177 7.12 -7.37 17.38
N VAL A 178 6.87 -7.62 16.10
CA VAL A 178 5.70 -8.36 15.60
C VAL A 178 6.18 -9.59 14.85
N ARG A 179 5.54 -10.73 15.08
CA ARG A 179 5.73 -11.93 14.28
C ARG A 179 4.46 -12.22 13.50
N VAL A 180 4.61 -12.34 12.19
CA VAL A 180 3.56 -12.79 11.27
C VAL A 180 3.91 -14.20 10.82
N HIS A 181 3.05 -15.17 11.04
CA HIS A 181 3.36 -16.57 10.77
C HIS A 181 2.16 -17.37 10.25
N HIS A 182 2.45 -18.39 9.47
CA HIS A 182 1.47 -19.29 8.88
C HIS A 182 0.95 -20.28 9.93
N ILE A 183 -0.38 -20.39 10.02
CA ILE A 183 -1.09 -21.27 10.97
C ILE A 183 -1.84 -22.42 10.28
N GLY A 184 -1.71 -22.56 8.96
CA GLY A 184 -2.37 -23.62 8.19
C GLY A 184 -3.87 -23.40 7.97
N GLY A 185 -4.59 -24.49 7.68
CA GLY A 185 -6.00 -24.45 7.29
C GLY A 185 -6.22 -23.98 5.84
N GLN A 186 -7.47 -23.72 5.48
CA GLN A 186 -7.83 -23.04 4.23
C GLN A 186 -7.86 -21.53 4.47
N GLY A 187 -7.07 -20.79 3.70
CA GLY A 187 -6.97 -19.34 3.76
C GLY A 187 -7.94 -18.63 2.83
N GLU A 188 -8.16 -17.34 3.05
CA GLU A 188 -8.85 -16.48 2.08
C GLU A 188 -7.95 -16.18 0.88
N ASN A 189 -8.51 -16.18 -0.33
CA ASN A 189 -7.83 -15.75 -1.56
C ASN A 189 -6.48 -16.48 -1.81
N GLU A 190 -6.52 -17.82 -1.79
CA GLU A 190 -5.34 -18.66 -2.00
C GLU A 190 -4.86 -18.62 -3.47
N ALA A 191 -3.54 -18.54 -3.66
CA ALA A 191 -2.89 -18.55 -4.96
C ALA A 191 -2.60 -19.99 -5.43
N VAL A 192 -3.66 -20.76 -5.72
CA VAL A 192 -3.59 -22.18 -6.11
C VAL A 192 -3.38 -22.38 -7.62
N SER A 193 -3.00 -21.34 -8.36
CA SER A 193 -2.76 -21.43 -9.80
C SER A 193 -1.64 -22.46 -10.09
N GLY A 194 -2.01 -23.58 -10.71
CA GLY A 194 -1.08 -24.60 -11.21
C GLY A 194 -0.32 -24.19 -12.49
N ARG A 195 -0.32 -22.89 -12.83
CA ARG A 195 0.38 -22.37 -13.99
C ARG A 195 1.80 -22.01 -13.61
N GLU A 196 2.75 -22.71 -14.20
CA GLU A 196 4.16 -22.33 -14.20
C GLU A 196 4.31 -20.96 -14.88
N ARG A 197 4.75 -19.94 -14.13
CA ARG A 197 4.96 -18.59 -14.64
C ARG A 197 6.38 -18.13 -14.37
N VAL A 198 6.98 -17.58 -15.41
CA VAL A 198 8.24 -16.87 -15.30
C VAL A 198 7.94 -15.43 -14.92
N ILE A 199 8.57 -14.97 -13.85
CA ILE A 199 8.42 -13.61 -13.35
C ILE A 199 9.22 -12.67 -14.25
N ASN A 200 8.52 -11.72 -14.88
CA ASN A 200 9.19 -10.67 -15.63
C ASN A 200 9.85 -9.64 -14.69
N THR A 201 10.82 -8.91 -15.22
CA THR A 201 11.62 -7.93 -14.46
C THR A 201 10.77 -6.82 -13.84
N ALA A 202 9.66 -6.41 -14.49
CA ALA A 202 8.81 -5.33 -14.00
C ALA A 202 8.06 -5.73 -12.71
N PHE A 203 7.46 -6.92 -12.70
CA PHE A 203 6.79 -7.44 -11.50
C PHE A 203 7.80 -7.77 -10.41
N ARG A 204 8.99 -8.28 -10.75
CA ARG A 204 10.07 -8.46 -9.76
C ARG A 204 10.42 -7.15 -9.04
N GLN A 205 10.62 -6.06 -9.80
CA GLN A 205 10.90 -4.74 -9.22
C GLN A 205 9.72 -4.20 -8.42
N LEU A 206 8.48 -4.47 -8.85
CA LEU A 206 7.28 -4.12 -8.08
C LEU A 206 7.26 -4.86 -6.74
N TYR A 207 7.47 -6.17 -6.73
CA TYR A 207 7.49 -6.99 -5.53
C TYR A 207 8.57 -6.53 -4.54
N GLN A 208 9.78 -6.21 -5.04
CA GLN A 208 10.88 -5.66 -4.24
C GLN A 208 10.52 -4.36 -3.53
N LYS A 209 9.69 -3.52 -4.15
CA LYS A 209 9.24 -2.24 -3.57
C LYS A 209 8.03 -2.39 -2.66
N LEU A 210 7.12 -3.29 -3.01
CA LEU A 210 5.84 -3.45 -2.33
C LEU A 210 5.98 -4.24 -1.03
N PHE A 211 6.74 -5.34 -1.06
CA PHE A 211 6.82 -6.28 0.04
C PHE A 211 8.03 -6.02 0.92
N LEU A 212 7.79 -5.73 2.19
CA LEU A 212 8.85 -5.47 3.16
C LEU A 212 9.76 -6.69 3.37
N ASN A 213 9.20 -7.90 3.30
CA ASN A 213 9.91 -9.16 3.44
C ASN A 213 10.28 -9.79 2.09
N PHE A 214 10.36 -9.01 1.00
CA PHE A 214 10.66 -9.55 -0.32
C PHE A 214 11.89 -10.46 -0.29
N ASP A 215 11.74 -11.67 -0.83
CA ASP A 215 12.83 -12.60 -1.03
C ASP A 215 12.61 -13.36 -2.34
N GLU A 216 13.63 -13.36 -3.20
CA GLU A 216 13.60 -14.06 -4.48
C GLU A 216 13.35 -15.58 -4.29
N GLN A 217 13.78 -16.15 -3.16
CA GLN A 217 13.57 -17.57 -2.83
C GLN A 217 12.10 -17.90 -2.51
N PHE A 218 11.27 -16.88 -2.25
CA PHE A 218 9.84 -17.08 -1.99
C PHE A 218 9.04 -17.18 -3.30
N LEU A 219 9.63 -16.76 -4.41
CA LEU A 219 9.02 -16.86 -5.73
C LEU A 219 9.05 -18.32 -6.20
N THR A 220 7.96 -18.76 -6.83
CA THR A 220 7.74 -20.17 -7.22
C THR A 220 8.64 -20.64 -8.37
N GLN A 221 9.22 -19.73 -9.16
CA GLN A 221 10.10 -20.09 -10.29
C GLN A 221 11.27 -19.12 -10.51
N THR A 222 12.48 -19.64 -10.35
CA THR A 222 13.75 -19.01 -10.71
C THR A 222 14.35 -19.69 -11.95
N ARG A 223 13.61 -19.80 -13.07
CA ARG A 223 14.27 -20.19 -14.33
C ARG A 223 15.13 -19.02 -14.81
N SER A 224 16.33 -19.34 -15.27
CA SER A 224 17.39 -18.41 -15.69
C SER A 224 17.06 -17.51 -16.89
N ASN A 225 15.86 -17.67 -17.47
CA ASN A 225 15.45 -16.95 -18.67
C ASN A 225 14.27 -16.07 -18.27
N GLU A 226 14.47 -14.75 -18.22
CA GLU A 226 13.36 -13.81 -18.07
C GLU A 226 12.45 -13.94 -19.29
N ASP A 227 11.15 -14.19 -19.08
CA ASP A 227 10.17 -14.09 -20.18
C ASP A 227 10.07 -12.60 -20.53
N PRO A 228 10.35 -12.21 -21.77
CA PRO A 228 10.20 -10.82 -22.18
C PRO A 228 8.80 -10.33 -21.86
N ALA A 229 8.69 -9.10 -21.36
CA ALA A 229 7.39 -8.54 -21.04
C ALA A 229 6.50 -8.51 -22.29
N LYS A 230 5.21 -8.76 -22.09
CA LYS A 230 4.20 -8.77 -23.16
C LYS A 230 3.20 -7.64 -22.92
N MET A 231 2.80 -6.99 -24.00
CA MET A 231 1.89 -5.85 -23.99
C MET A 231 0.75 -6.10 -24.98
N LEU A 232 -0.48 -5.97 -24.48
CA LEU A 232 -1.67 -5.87 -25.32
C LEU A 232 -2.00 -4.38 -25.48
N VAL A 233 -2.22 -3.94 -26.71
CA VAL A 233 -2.71 -2.60 -27.04
C VAL A 233 -4.11 -2.75 -27.61
N ILE A 234 -5.11 -2.17 -26.95
CA ILE A 234 -6.47 -2.07 -27.47
C ILE A 234 -6.66 -0.64 -27.95
N ALA A 235 -6.95 -0.46 -29.24
CA ALA A 235 -6.94 0.85 -29.87
C ALA A 235 -8.16 1.10 -30.74
N LYS A 236 -8.64 2.35 -30.76
CA LYS A 236 -9.59 2.82 -31.78
C LYS A 236 -8.98 2.61 -33.16
N ASP A 237 -9.73 2.01 -34.07
CA ASP A 237 -9.28 1.62 -35.42
C ASP A 237 -8.52 2.74 -36.16
N ASP A 238 -9.09 3.95 -36.18
CA ASP A 238 -8.50 5.11 -36.87
C ASP A 238 -7.17 5.59 -36.27
N LEU A 239 -6.86 5.21 -35.03
CA LEU A 239 -5.63 5.58 -34.34
C LEU A 239 -4.51 4.56 -34.52
N ILE A 240 -4.82 3.34 -34.97
CA ILE A 240 -3.83 2.25 -35.14
C ILE A 240 -2.66 2.64 -36.06
N PRO A 241 -2.87 3.28 -37.23
CA PRO A 241 -1.76 3.69 -38.09
C PRO A 241 -0.76 4.62 -37.37
N GLY A 242 -1.22 5.43 -36.41
CA GLY A 242 -0.36 6.29 -35.60
C GLY A 242 0.52 5.55 -34.58
N LEU A 243 0.24 4.27 -34.31
CA LEU A 243 0.94 3.47 -33.30
C LEU A 243 2.13 2.66 -33.85
N GLU A 244 2.35 2.64 -35.15
CA GLU A 244 3.38 1.81 -35.79
C GLU A 244 4.79 2.05 -35.19
N SER A 245 5.19 3.32 -35.06
CA SER A 245 6.49 3.70 -34.50
C SER A 245 6.61 3.33 -33.01
N TYR A 246 5.51 3.47 -32.26
CA TYR A 246 5.47 3.11 -30.85
C TYR A 246 5.65 1.60 -30.65
N VAL A 247 4.93 0.80 -31.43
CA VAL A 247 5.01 -0.68 -31.35
C VAL A 247 6.37 -1.19 -31.82
N ALA A 248 6.93 -0.62 -32.88
CA ALA A 248 8.28 -0.95 -33.32
C ALA A 248 9.31 -0.66 -32.20
N TRP A 249 9.21 0.50 -31.55
CA TRP A 249 10.07 0.87 -30.43
C TRP A 249 9.91 -0.08 -29.23
N LYS A 250 8.68 -0.43 -28.85
CA LYS A 250 8.42 -1.38 -27.75
C LYS A 250 9.03 -2.76 -28.03
N ARG A 251 8.86 -3.27 -29.25
CA ARG A 251 9.48 -4.53 -29.69
C ARG A 251 11.01 -4.45 -29.69
N GLN A 252 11.59 -3.32 -30.11
CA GLN A 252 13.03 -3.09 -30.07
C GLN A 252 13.59 -3.09 -28.63
N MET A 253 12.82 -2.61 -27.65
CA MET A 253 13.17 -2.68 -26.23
C MET A 253 12.93 -4.07 -25.60
N GLY A 254 12.51 -5.06 -26.39
CA GLY A 254 12.26 -6.43 -25.91
C GLY A 254 10.86 -6.65 -25.33
N ILE A 255 9.90 -5.74 -25.57
CA ILE A 255 8.50 -5.92 -25.16
C ILE A 255 7.70 -6.48 -26.33
N HIS A 256 7.15 -7.68 -26.17
CA HIS A 256 6.30 -8.32 -27.17
C HIS A 256 4.94 -7.62 -27.21
N THR A 257 4.72 -6.78 -28.22
CA THR A 257 3.51 -5.95 -28.32
C THR A 257 2.57 -6.43 -29.42
N THR A 258 1.31 -6.65 -29.06
CA THR A 258 0.19 -6.98 -29.95
C THR A 258 -0.82 -5.84 -29.94
N ILE A 259 -1.33 -5.44 -31.10
CA ILE A 259 -2.40 -4.44 -31.23
C ILE A 259 -3.68 -5.14 -31.66
N VAL A 260 -4.79 -4.78 -31.05
CA VAL A 260 -6.13 -5.26 -31.39
C VAL A 260 -7.07 -4.06 -31.52
N PRO A 261 -7.83 -3.95 -32.62
CA PRO A 261 -8.77 -2.86 -32.81
C PRO A 261 -10.01 -3.02 -31.92
N THR A 262 -10.60 -1.90 -31.50
CA THR A 262 -11.90 -1.89 -30.81
C THR A 262 -13.02 -2.51 -31.66
N SER A 263 -12.95 -2.45 -32.99
CA SER A 263 -13.93 -3.10 -33.88
C SER A 263 -13.95 -4.63 -33.78
N GLU A 264 -12.89 -5.26 -33.29
CA GLU A 264 -12.81 -6.71 -33.07
C GLU A 264 -13.38 -7.13 -31.71
N ILE A 265 -13.28 -6.25 -30.70
CA ILE A 265 -13.61 -6.56 -29.31
C ILE A 265 -15.00 -6.03 -28.91
N GLY A 266 -15.36 -4.85 -29.41
CA GLY A 266 -16.38 -3.99 -28.82
C GLY A 266 -15.78 -2.93 -27.90
N SER A 267 -16.62 -1.99 -27.46
CA SER A 267 -16.24 -0.87 -26.59
C SER A 267 -16.86 -0.95 -25.20
N ALA A 268 -17.76 -1.92 -24.95
CA ALA A 268 -18.43 -2.04 -23.67
C ALA A 268 -17.46 -2.58 -22.59
N PRO A 269 -17.53 -2.08 -21.35
CA PRO A 269 -16.55 -2.44 -20.32
C PRO A 269 -16.47 -3.96 -20.05
N ALA A 270 -17.60 -4.66 -20.12
CA ALA A 270 -17.66 -6.11 -19.91
C ALA A 270 -17.01 -6.91 -21.06
N GLU A 271 -17.13 -6.43 -22.29
CA GLU A 271 -16.53 -7.06 -23.48
C GLU A 271 -15.01 -6.91 -23.43
N VAL A 272 -14.54 -5.69 -23.17
CA VAL A 272 -13.11 -5.39 -23.03
C VAL A 272 -12.50 -6.18 -21.87
N PHE A 273 -13.16 -6.22 -20.70
CA PHE A 273 -12.69 -7.01 -19.56
C PHE A 273 -12.59 -8.50 -19.90
N ALA A 274 -13.63 -9.09 -20.52
CA ALA A 274 -13.63 -10.50 -20.90
C ALA A 274 -12.52 -10.82 -21.91
N TYR A 275 -12.29 -9.93 -22.89
CA TYR A 275 -11.20 -10.07 -23.84
C TYR A 275 -9.84 -10.03 -23.16
N VAL A 276 -9.60 -9.02 -22.31
CA VAL A 276 -8.33 -8.86 -21.58
C VAL A 276 -8.09 -10.06 -20.66
N GLN A 277 -9.11 -10.55 -19.95
CA GLN A 277 -9.00 -11.73 -19.09
C GLN A 277 -8.58 -12.98 -19.88
N ASN A 278 -9.21 -13.22 -21.03
CA ASN A 278 -8.86 -14.36 -21.90
C ASN A 278 -7.44 -14.21 -22.45
N TYR A 279 -7.11 -13.03 -22.96
CA TYR A 279 -5.78 -12.75 -23.50
C TYR A 279 -4.70 -12.90 -22.44
N TYR A 280 -4.95 -12.44 -21.21
CA TYR A 280 -4.07 -12.60 -20.07
C TYR A 280 -3.89 -14.08 -19.70
N ASN A 281 -4.98 -14.84 -19.63
CA ASN A 281 -4.92 -16.27 -19.32
C ASN A 281 -4.03 -17.04 -20.30
N GLU A 282 -4.08 -16.70 -21.59
CA GLU A 282 -3.31 -17.37 -22.65
C GLU A 282 -1.87 -16.86 -22.78
N ASN A 283 -1.67 -15.54 -22.69
CA ASN A 283 -0.41 -14.90 -23.08
C ASN A 283 0.41 -14.39 -21.89
N GLN A 284 -0.20 -14.28 -20.71
CA GLN A 284 0.43 -13.79 -19.48
C GLN A 284 1.00 -12.37 -19.63
N ILE A 285 0.21 -11.47 -20.24
CA ILE A 285 0.62 -10.08 -20.46
C ILE A 285 0.99 -9.36 -19.17
N SER A 286 1.90 -8.41 -19.30
CA SER A 286 2.38 -7.55 -18.21
C SER A 286 1.77 -6.16 -18.29
N TYR A 287 1.46 -5.72 -19.51
CA TYR A 287 0.96 -4.37 -19.80
C TYR A 287 -0.30 -4.44 -20.66
N LEU A 288 -1.24 -3.55 -20.36
CA LEU A 288 -2.39 -3.21 -21.19
C LEU A 288 -2.32 -1.71 -21.49
N LEU A 289 -2.36 -1.35 -22.77
CA LEU A 289 -2.46 0.03 -23.21
C LEU A 289 -3.80 0.25 -23.90
N LEU A 290 -4.57 1.22 -23.42
CA LEU A 290 -5.82 1.66 -24.02
C LEU A 290 -5.57 2.91 -24.86
N VAL A 291 -5.89 2.86 -26.16
CA VAL A 291 -5.67 3.98 -27.08
C VAL A 291 -6.99 4.48 -27.64
N GLY A 292 -7.50 5.53 -27.04
CA GLY A 292 -8.76 6.18 -27.40
C GLY A 292 -9.28 7.02 -26.25
N ASN A 293 -10.40 7.70 -26.46
CA ASN A 293 -11.14 8.36 -25.38
C ASN A 293 -12.32 7.47 -24.95
N GLU A 294 -13.16 7.95 -24.04
CA GLU A 294 -14.33 7.22 -23.52
C GLU A 294 -15.31 6.74 -24.61
N ASP A 295 -15.30 7.40 -25.78
CA ASP A 295 -16.09 7.03 -26.97
C ASP A 295 -15.56 5.77 -27.66
N ALA A 296 -14.26 5.49 -27.54
CA ALA A 296 -13.62 4.31 -28.10
C ALA A 296 -13.65 3.13 -27.14
N ILE A 297 -13.37 3.40 -25.86
CA ILE A 297 -13.28 2.39 -24.81
C ILE A 297 -13.98 2.99 -23.60
N THR A 298 -15.18 2.50 -23.30
CA THR A 298 -15.92 3.00 -22.14
C THR A 298 -15.22 2.50 -20.86
N PRO A 299 -14.88 3.40 -19.90
CA PRO A 299 -14.22 3.00 -18.67
C PRO A 299 -15.08 2.02 -17.85
N MET A 300 -14.44 1.08 -17.17
CA MET A 300 -15.13 0.28 -16.16
C MET A 300 -15.51 1.17 -14.96
N VAL A 301 -16.54 0.75 -14.21
CA VAL A 301 -16.79 1.27 -12.86
C VAL A 301 -16.15 0.30 -11.87
N ARG A 302 -15.37 0.82 -10.92
CA ARG A 302 -14.73 -0.03 -9.91
C ARG A 302 -15.80 -0.78 -9.10
N PRO A 303 -15.70 -2.11 -8.97
CA PRO A 303 -16.66 -2.92 -8.20
C PRO A 303 -16.92 -2.35 -6.80
N GLY A 304 -18.20 -2.26 -6.43
CA GLY A 304 -18.62 -1.72 -5.13
C GLY A 304 -18.44 -0.20 -4.96
N SER A 305 -18.23 0.55 -6.04
CA SER A 305 -18.09 2.01 -6.00
C SER A 305 -18.77 2.68 -7.21
N ASN A 306 -18.75 4.02 -7.25
CA ASN A 306 -19.25 4.81 -8.37
C ASN A 306 -18.13 5.52 -9.15
N TYR A 307 -16.89 5.01 -9.07
CA TYR A 307 -15.72 5.62 -9.69
C TYR A 307 -15.32 4.87 -10.96
N SER A 308 -15.12 5.60 -12.06
CA SER A 308 -14.49 5.07 -13.27
C SER A 308 -13.08 4.57 -12.99
N CYS A 309 -12.68 3.49 -13.66
CA CYS A 309 -11.49 2.75 -13.30
C CYS A 309 -10.94 1.91 -14.46
N ASP A 310 -9.97 2.43 -15.20
CA ASP A 310 -9.27 1.64 -16.22
C ASP A 310 -8.39 0.56 -15.58
N ASN A 311 -7.75 0.86 -14.44
CA ASN A 311 -6.96 -0.11 -13.67
C ASN A 311 -7.74 -1.37 -13.27
N CYS A 312 -9.08 -1.31 -13.26
CA CYS A 312 -9.93 -2.45 -12.96
C CYS A 312 -9.89 -3.51 -14.07
N LEU A 313 -9.51 -3.14 -15.30
CA LEU A 313 -9.18 -4.07 -16.38
C LEU A 313 -7.90 -4.87 -16.10
N GLY A 314 -7.17 -4.55 -15.02
CA GLY A 314 -6.00 -5.28 -14.57
C GLY A 314 -6.27 -6.28 -13.44
N TYR A 315 -7.48 -6.34 -12.87
CA TYR A 315 -7.82 -7.30 -11.81
C TYR A 315 -8.15 -8.66 -12.43
N MET A 316 -7.13 -9.51 -12.60
CA MET A 316 -7.25 -10.76 -13.35
C MET A 316 -7.30 -11.98 -12.44
N GLU A 317 -6.82 -11.85 -11.19
CA GLU A 317 -6.71 -12.96 -10.24
C GLU A 317 -7.19 -12.59 -8.85
N GLY A 318 -7.64 -13.63 -8.14
CA GLY A 318 -8.19 -13.47 -6.80
C GLY A 318 -9.50 -12.70 -6.77
N ASN A 319 -9.96 -12.43 -5.56
CA ASN A 319 -11.13 -11.61 -5.29
C ASN A 319 -10.71 -10.36 -4.53
N ASP A 320 -9.90 -9.53 -5.18
CA ASP A 320 -9.36 -8.30 -4.60
C ASP A 320 -9.23 -7.17 -5.64
N HIS A 321 -8.45 -6.13 -5.32
CA HIS A 321 -8.29 -4.93 -6.15
C HIS A 321 -6.82 -4.63 -6.45
N TYR A 322 -5.96 -5.64 -6.40
CA TYR A 322 -4.57 -5.52 -6.82
C TYR A 322 -4.46 -5.96 -8.29
N PRO A 323 -3.80 -5.17 -9.16
CA PRO A 323 -3.74 -5.50 -10.57
C PRO A 323 -2.62 -6.50 -10.89
N GLU A 324 -2.95 -7.49 -11.73
CA GLU A 324 -2.04 -8.45 -12.36
C GLU A 324 -1.37 -7.92 -13.63
N ILE A 325 -1.86 -6.80 -14.14
CA ILE A 325 -1.44 -6.13 -15.37
C ILE A 325 -1.32 -4.64 -15.10
N PHE A 326 -0.24 -4.02 -15.59
CA PHE A 326 -0.12 -2.57 -15.59
C PHE A 326 -1.00 -1.98 -16.71
N VAL A 327 -2.08 -1.31 -16.34
CA VAL A 327 -2.99 -0.63 -17.26
C VAL A 327 -2.59 0.83 -17.42
N GLY A 328 -2.66 1.35 -18.64
CA GLY A 328 -2.47 2.77 -18.94
C GLY A 328 -2.93 3.18 -20.32
#